data_AF-A0A9P7KR58-F1
#
_entry.id   AF-A0A9P7KR58-F1
#
_cell.length_a   1.000
_cell.length_b   1.000
_cell.length_c   1.000
_cell.angle_alpha   90.00
_cell.angle_beta   90.00
_cell.angle_gamma   90.00
#
_symmetry.space_group_name_H-M   'P 1'
#
loop_
_entity.id
_entity.type
_entity.pdbx_description
1 polymer ?
#
loop_
_entity_poly.entity_id
_entity_poly.type
_entity_poly.pdbx_seq_one_letter_code
_entity_poly.pdbx_strand_id
1 'polypeptide(L)'
;MYQGPQSLISVAGYTQASKLNCQTSAPSTRTCFCDSILSPGVIVSYVNNAHFTSAAFDGATGQAIVVHFLSPNFCVSLTPVLLSYLPCRLSIYLNNNMDYSDDSDFYGDEETVMDLRYRVQEFDAQGWMLQQQQSPGRPLPRKNIVADTPHLHNPYAGVHYAWQLTETVDDFLTRLPPKTTDITEDTPWIFICNPYIPRVEKSMAQNQLSKGNEDEAPEEKGSKTVLVMEGGLERLELLTKFMDGIKKSNKALSIKEREMIRERKKASDDILHLAHAAKVRAGKWMLFCSPAEVNDVWDIIAKATANNELGIAAKVAPRPVDEDSRKDRIICVYTTDFADKADVGRVLQKLRELRLVEARGRPIYYKPDAYTYIGISFGNPWGLKASIYKSSDIFQT
;
A
#
# COMPACT_ATOMS: atom_id res chain seq x y z
N MET A 1 15.97 -39.75 -32.92
CA MET A 1 15.06 -38.84 -33.64
C MET A 1 13.73 -38.88 -32.89
N TYR A 2 13.13 -37.72 -32.65
CA TYR A 2 12.05 -37.40 -31.67
C TYR A 2 12.50 -37.09 -30.23
N GLN A 3 12.76 -35.80 -30.01
CA GLN A 3 12.80 -35.11 -28.72
C GLN A 3 11.38 -34.63 -28.37
N GLY A 4 10.98 -34.80 -27.11
CA GLY A 4 9.75 -34.25 -26.54
C GLY A 4 9.89 -32.78 -26.10
N PRO A 5 8.79 -32.09 -25.79
CA PRO A 5 8.75 -30.63 -25.71
C PRO A 5 9.48 -30.09 -24.48
N GLN A 6 10.36 -29.12 -24.73
CA GLN A 6 10.98 -28.27 -23.72
C GLN A 6 9.97 -27.22 -23.23
N SER A 7 9.69 -27.20 -21.93
CA SER A 7 9.00 -26.11 -21.26
C SER A 7 10.00 -24.99 -20.96
N LEU A 8 10.06 -24.01 -21.86
CA LEU A 8 10.71 -22.71 -21.64
C LEU A 8 9.81 -21.84 -20.76
N ILE A 9 10.26 -21.57 -19.53
CA ILE A 9 9.71 -20.50 -18.71
C ILE A 9 10.31 -19.19 -19.21
N SER A 10 9.46 -18.37 -19.82
CA SER A 10 9.77 -17.04 -20.33
C SER A 10 9.98 -16.06 -19.18
N VAL A 11 11.16 -15.46 -19.11
CA VAL A 11 11.41 -14.20 -18.40
C VAL A 11 11.06 -13.10 -19.39
N ALA A 12 9.91 -12.44 -19.20
CA ALA A 12 9.47 -11.36 -20.05
C ALA A 12 10.35 -10.12 -19.86
N GLY A 13 11.33 -9.94 -20.75
CA GLY A 13 11.94 -8.65 -21.03
C GLY A 13 11.15 -7.99 -22.17
N TYR A 14 10.37 -6.95 -21.86
CA TYR A 14 9.84 -6.06 -22.88
C TYR A 14 10.89 -5.01 -23.24
N THR A 15 11.56 -5.23 -24.36
CA THR A 15 12.18 -4.18 -25.16
C THR A 15 11.19 -3.78 -26.25
N GLN A 16 10.60 -2.59 -26.16
CA GLN A 16 10.10 -1.88 -27.35
C GLN A 16 10.91 -0.59 -27.49
N ALA A 17 11.90 -0.63 -28.38
CA ALA A 17 12.48 0.58 -28.94
C ALA A 17 11.53 1.08 -30.04
N SER A 18 10.80 2.17 -29.79
CA SER A 18 10.11 2.91 -30.85
C SER A 18 11.17 3.63 -31.72
N LYS A 19 11.11 3.42 -33.03
CA LYS A 19 11.99 4.09 -34.00
C LYS A 19 11.58 5.56 -34.12
N LEU A 20 12.48 6.48 -33.80
CA LEU A 20 12.38 7.91 -34.13
C LEU A 20 12.69 8.12 -35.63
N ASN A 21 11.75 8.68 -36.38
CA ASN A 21 12.01 9.18 -37.73
C ASN A 21 12.33 10.68 -37.67
N CYS A 22 13.60 11.03 -37.86
CA CYS A 22 14.06 12.42 -37.93
C CYS A 22 14.22 12.82 -39.40
N GLN A 23 13.49 13.85 -39.86
CA GLN A 23 13.79 14.52 -41.12
C GLN A 23 14.55 15.83 -40.84
N THR A 24 15.60 16.08 -41.61
CA THR A 24 16.45 17.27 -41.50
C THR A 24 15.95 18.38 -42.41
N SER A 25 15.64 19.55 -41.84
CA SER A 25 15.52 20.80 -42.58
C SER A 25 16.38 21.90 -41.92
N ALA A 26 17.58 22.11 -42.47
CA ALA A 26 18.49 23.24 -42.20
C ALA A 26 19.05 23.40 -40.75
N PRO A 27 20.17 24.12 -40.56
CA PRO A 27 21.15 23.77 -39.55
C PRO A 27 20.93 24.51 -38.22
N SER A 28 19.88 24.19 -37.48
CA SER A 28 19.85 24.44 -36.01
C SER A 28 18.65 23.87 -35.26
N THR A 29 17.71 23.19 -35.92
CA THR A 29 16.49 22.71 -35.24
C THR A 29 16.20 21.25 -35.61
N ARG A 30 16.07 20.38 -34.61
CA ARG A 30 15.55 19.01 -34.79
C ARG A 30 14.12 18.97 -34.25
N THR A 31 13.16 18.68 -35.11
CA THR A 31 11.76 18.45 -34.73
C THR A 31 11.49 16.96 -34.79
N CYS A 32 11.05 16.35 -33.68
CA CYS A 32 10.65 14.94 -33.63
C CYS A 32 9.15 14.87 -33.40
N PHE A 33 8.42 14.08 -34.21
CA PHE A 33 7.01 13.78 -34.00
C PHE A 33 6.87 12.39 -33.38
N CYS A 34 5.96 12.26 -32.40
CA CYS A 34 5.63 10.99 -31.75
C CYS A 34 4.22 10.60 -32.18
N ASP A 35 4.08 9.56 -33.00
CA ASP A 35 2.77 9.00 -33.36
C ASP A 35 2.33 8.01 -32.28
N SER A 36 1.68 8.51 -31.23
CA SER A 36 0.86 7.67 -30.33
C SER A 36 -0.17 8.52 -29.57
N ILE A 37 -1.41 8.44 -30.06
CA ILE A 37 -2.73 8.68 -29.44
C ILE A 37 -2.70 9.34 -28.05
N LEU A 38 -2.64 10.67 -28.01
CA LEU A 38 -3.24 11.52 -26.97
C LEU A 38 -3.65 12.85 -27.63
N SER A 39 -4.75 13.44 -27.14
CA SER A 39 -5.38 14.70 -27.56
C SER A 39 -4.41 15.88 -27.81
N PRO A 40 -4.79 16.88 -28.64
CA PRO A 40 -3.84 17.80 -29.28
C PRO A 40 -3.32 18.89 -28.33
N GLY A 41 -2.03 19.24 -28.42
CA GLY A 41 -1.57 20.57 -27.98
C GLY A 41 -0.22 20.72 -27.25
N VAL A 42 0.73 19.79 -27.34
CA VAL A 42 2.06 19.99 -26.72
C VAL A 42 3.13 20.19 -27.79
N ILE A 43 3.71 21.40 -27.85
CA ILE A 43 4.87 21.71 -28.70
C ILE A 43 6.12 21.78 -27.80
N VAL A 44 7.07 20.87 -28.01
CA VAL A 44 8.38 20.89 -27.33
C VAL A 44 9.42 21.40 -28.31
N SER A 45 10.12 22.49 -27.96
CA SER A 45 11.21 23.06 -28.76
C SER A 45 12.54 22.91 -28.02
N TYR A 46 13.59 22.46 -28.73
CA TYR A 46 14.95 22.33 -28.20
C TYR A 46 15.84 23.46 -28.72
N VAL A 47 16.62 24.09 -27.83
CA VAL A 47 17.74 24.98 -28.20
C VAL A 47 18.98 24.57 -27.43
N ASN A 48 20.12 24.53 -28.11
CA ASN A 48 21.40 23.99 -27.63
C ASN A 48 21.95 24.69 -26.37
N ASN A 49 22.56 23.86 -25.52
CA ASN A 49 23.43 24.16 -24.39
C ASN A 49 22.81 24.92 -23.17
N ALA A 50 22.59 24.12 -22.13
CA ALA A 50 22.56 24.44 -20.70
C ALA A 50 21.29 25.02 -20.04
N HIS A 51 20.17 25.25 -20.74
CA HIS A 51 18.90 25.59 -20.10
C HIS A 51 17.71 24.86 -20.74
N PHE A 52 16.92 24.18 -19.90
CA PHE A 52 15.63 23.60 -20.29
C PHE A 52 14.52 24.60 -19.94
N THR A 53 13.69 24.93 -20.93
CA THR A 53 12.47 25.72 -20.75
C THR A 53 11.32 24.95 -21.38
N SER A 54 10.28 24.64 -20.61
CA SER A 54 9.00 24.22 -21.16
C SER A 54 7.95 25.28 -20.88
N ALA A 55 7.03 25.46 -21.81
CA ALA A 55 5.83 26.27 -21.63
C ALA A 55 4.63 25.36 -21.88
N ALA A 56 3.70 25.36 -20.93
CA ALA A 56 2.40 24.75 -21.08
C ALA A 56 1.35 25.86 -21.20
N PHE A 57 0.36 25.65 -22.07
CA PHE A 57 -0.73 26.58 -22.30
C PHE A 57 -2.00 25.98 -21.71
N ASP A 58 -2.61 26.68 -20.74
CA ASP A 58 -3.91 26.30 -20.20
C ASP A 58 -5.03 26.97 -21.02
N GLY A 59 -5.80 26.15 -21.72
CA GLY A 59 -6.91 26.60 -22.57
C GLY A 59 -8.12 27.15 -21.79
N ALA A 60 -8.21 26.96 -20.47
CA ALA A 60 -9.33 27.45 -19.67
C ALA A 60 -9.11 28.87 -19.11
N THR A 61 -7.85 29.30 -18.95
CA THR A 61 -7.51 30.56 -18.26
C THR A 61 -6.66 31.52 -19.09
N GLY A 62 -6.09 31.08 -20.22
CA GLY A 62 -5.37 31.93 -21.16
C GLY A 62 -4.00 32.44 -20.67
N GLN A 63 -3.44 31.86 -19.61
CA GLN A 63 -2.12 32.24 -19.09
C GLN A 63 -1.02 31.24 -19.46
N ALA A 64 0.18 31.76 -19.70
CA ALA A 64 1.38 30.97 -19.96
C ALA A 64 2.18 30.78 -18.67
N ILE A 65 2.50 29.53 -18.34
CA ILE A 65 3.39 29.19 -17.23
C ILE A 65 4.75 28.80 -17.81
N VAL A 66 5.80 29.52 -17.39
CA VAL A 66 7.18 29.27 -17.80
C VAL A 66 7.92 28.61 -16.64
N VAL A 67 8.44 27.40 -16.86
CA VAL A 67 9.22 26.66 -15.86
C VAL A 67 10.69 26.64 -16.29
N HIS A 68 11.58 27.13 -15.41
CA HIS A 68 13.02 27.11 -15.61
C HIS A 68 13.68 26.01 -14.76
N PHE A 69 14.51 25.19 -15.39
CA PHE A 69 15.31 24.18 -14.70
C PHE A 69 16.79 24.60 -14.60
N LEU A 70 17.35 24.49 -13.41
CA LEU A 70 18.78 24.66 -13.14
C LEU A 70 19.32 23.35 -12.55
N SER A 71 19.91 22.49 -13.40
CA SER A 71 20.59 21.21 -13.07
C SER A 71 19.69 19.96 -12.84
N PRO A 72 20.12 18.74 -13.25
CA PRO A 72 19.24 17.58 -13.35
C PRO A 72 18.79 16.91 -12.04
N ASN A 73 19.11 17.43 -10.84
CA ASN A 73 18.85 16.72 -9.57
C ASN A 73 18.24 17.56 -8.42
N PHE A 74 17.61 18.71 -8.67
CA PHE A 74 16.92 19.48 -7.62
C PHE A 74 15.60 20.09 -8.11
N CYS A 75 14.55 20.01 -7.29
CA CYS A 75 13.35 20.85 -7.39
C CYS A 75 13.29 21.71 -6.11
N VAL A 76 13.33 23.04 -6.26
CA VAL A 76 13.15 23.99 -5.15
C VAL A 76 11.70 24.47 -5.17
N SER A 77 10.97 24.17 -4.09
CA SER A 77 9.70 24.78 -3.75
C SER A 77 9.92 26.24 -3.34
N LEU A 78 9.20 27.17 -3.96
CA LEU A 78 9.04 28.53 -3.45
C LEU A 78 7.70 28.63 -2.71
N THR A 79 7.80 28.86 -1.41
CA THR A 79 6.72 28.98 -0.41
C THR A 79 5.86 30.24 -0.58
N PRO A 80 4.57 30.21 -0.22
CA PRO A 80 3.87 31.38 0.30
C PRO A 80 4.03 31.49 1.82
N VAL A 81 4.30 32.72 2.28
CA VAL A 81 4.39 33.16 3.68
C VAL A 81 3.00 33.17 4.35
N LEU A 82 2.98 32.84 5.64
CA LEU A 82 1.85 32.86 6.58
C LEU A 82 0.98 34.13 6.51
N LEU A 83 -0.35 33.96 6.67
CA LEU A 83 -1.16 34.85 7.51
C LEU A 83 -2.37 34.10 8.11
N SER A 84 -2.48 34.26 9.42
CA SER A 84 -3.44 33.72 10.39
C SER A 84 -4.81 34.41 10.38
N TYR A 85 -5.85 33.65 10.72
CA TYR A 85 -7.16 34.01 11.33
C TYR A 85 -7.91 35.28 10.86
N LEU A 86 -9.10 35.10 10.26
CA LEU A 86 -10.41 35.75 10.55
C LEU A 86 -11.43 35.50 9.40
N PRO A 87 -12.77 35.67 9.62
CA PRO A 87 -13.81 34.84 9.03
C PRO A 87 -14.19 35.26 7.60
N CYS A 88 -14.59 34.27 6.80
CA CYS A 88 -15.15 34.45 5.47
C CYS A 88 -16.41 35.33 5.52
N ARG A 89 -16.27 36.62 5.18
CA ARG A 89 -17.37 37.44 4.65
C ARG A 89 -17.44 37.22 3.14
N LEU A 90 -18.52 36.59 2.69
CA LEU A 90 -18.86 36.49 1.28
C LEU A 90 -19.33 37.87 0.81
N SER A 91 -18.48 38.60 0.10
CA SER A 91 -18.85 39.85 -0.57
C SER A 91 -19.27 39.52 -2.00
N ILE A 92 -20.56 39.66 -2.29
CA ILE A 92 -21.13 39.51 -3.64
C ILE A 92 -20.75 40.77 -4.44
N TYR A 93 -20.00 40.61 -5.53
CA TYR A 93 -19.78 41.68 -6.50
C TYR A 93 -21.07 41.89 -7.29
N LEU A 94 -21.69 43.06 -7.15
CA LEU A 94 -22.74 43.55 -8.04
C LEU A 94 -22.08 44.05 -9.33
N ASN A 95 -22.19 43.28 -10.40
CA ASN A 95 -21.97 43.78 -11.75
C ASN A 95 -23.22 44.55 -12.20
N ASN A 96 -23.13 45.87 -12.18
CA ASN A 96 -24.07 46.76 -12.85
C ASN A 96 -23.80 46.73 -14.36
N ASN A 97 -24.71 46.11 -15.10
CA ASN A 97 -25.13 46.39 -16.48
C ASN A 97 -25.46 45.08 -17.20
N MET A 98 -26.72 44.66 -17.09
CA MET A 98 -27.35 43.80 -18.08
C MET A 98 -28.81 44.21 -18.21
N ASP A 99 -29.18 44.58 -19.44
CA ASP A 99 -30.54 44.88 -19.87
C ASP A 99 -31.48 43.76 -19.42
N TYR A 100 -32.54 44.11 -18.70
CA TYR A 100 -33.57 43.18 -18.28
C TYR A 100 -34.47 42.86 -19.49
N SER A 101 -34.30 41.67 -20.07
CA SER A 101 -35.34 41.02 -20.83
C SER A 101 -36.21 40.23 -19.85
N ASP A 102 -37.35 40.83 -19.50
CA ASP A 102 -38.36 40.37 -18.54
C ASP A 102 -39.26 39.28 -19.15
N ASP A 103 -38.74 38.06 -19.33
CA ASP A 103 -39.50 36.94 -19.91
C ASP A 103 -39.10 35.58 -19.30
N SER A 104 -38.93 35.51 -17.98
CA SER A 104 -38.70 34.23 -17.29
C SER A 104 -39.65 34.05 -16.10
N ASP A 105 -40.81 33.42 -16.38
CA ASP A 105 -41.77 32.86 -15.41
C ASP A 105 -41.15 31.74 -14.51
N PHE A 106 -39.84 31.52 -14.59
CA PHE A 106 -39.18 30.40 -13.91
C PHE A 106 -39.04 30.61 -12.40
N TYR A 107 -38.99 31.86 -11.93
CA TYR A 107 -38.73 32.17 -10.52
C TYR A 107 -39.98 32.52 -9.68
N GLY A 108 -41.18 32.35 -10.24
CA GLY A 108 -42.43 32.75 -9.60
C GLY A 108 -42.66 34.26 -9.70
N ASP A 109 -43.92 34.68 -9.55
CA ASP A 109 -44.27 36.11 -9.57
C ASP A 109 -43.57 36.89 -8.42
N GLU A 110 -43.48 38.22 -8.58
CA GLU A 110 -42.82 39.09 -7.59
C GLU A 110 -43.40 38.93 -6.18
N GLU A 111 -44.70 38.65 -6.08
CA GLU A 111 -45.40 38.41 -4.82
C GLU A 111 -44.88 37.13 -4.13
N THR A 112 -44.75 36.03 -4.89
CA THR A 112 -44.22 34.75 -4.41
C THR A 112 -42.77 34.87 -3.99
N VAL A 113 -41.94 35.58 -4.77
CA VAL A 113 -40.53 35.80 -4.44
C VAL A 113 -40.41 36.62 -3.14
N MET A 114 -41.27 37.60 -2.95
CA MET A 114 -41.28 38.44 -1.75
C MET A 114 -41.74 37.66 -0.51
N ASP A 115 -42.81 36.85 -0.62
CA ASP A 115 -43.28 35.97 0.46
C ASP A 115 -42.19 34.96 0.88
N LEU A 116 -41.53 34.33 -0.09
CA LEU A 116 -40.46 33.38 0.19
C LEU A 116 -39.27 34.04 0.88
N ARG A 117 -38.89 35.25 0.47
CA ARG A 117 -37.82 36.01 1.13
C ARG A 117 -38.19 36.38 2.56
N TYR A 118 -39.43 36.81 2.80
CA TYR A 118 -39.93 37.11 4.13
C TYR A 118 -39.93 35.86 5.03
N ARG A 119 -40.38 34.72 4.51
CA ARG A 119 -40.37 33.43 5.22
C ARG A 119 -38.97 32.94 5.57
N VAL A 120 -37.98 33.18 4.71
CA VAL A 120 -36.57 32.86 5.02
C VAL A 120 -36.02 33.79 6.09
N GLN A 121 -36.39 35.07 6.06
CA GLN A 121 -35.93 36.06 7.04
C GLN A 121 -36.51 35.81 8.44
N GLU A 122 -37.76 35.36 8.52
CA GLU A 122 -38.46 35.05 9.78
C GLU A 122 -38.27 33.60 10.25
N PHE A 123 -37.52 32.77 9.51
CA PHE A 123 -37.35 31.36 9.88
C PHE A 123 -36.45 31.20 11.10
N ASP A 124 -37.06 30.89 12.24
CA ASP A 124 -36.35 30.50 13.46
C ASP A 124 -35.75 29.09 13.33
N ALA A 125 -34.52 29.05 12.82
CA ALA A 125 -33.77 27.81 12.66
C ALA A 125 -33.52 27.08 14.00
N GLN A 126 -33.37 27.81 15.11
CA GLN A 126 -33.10 27.22 16.43
C GLN A 126 -34.36 26.60 17.04
N GLY A 127 -35.49 27.31 17.00
CA GLY A 127 -36.80 26.78 17.41
C GLY A 127 -37.20 25.56 16.58
N TRP A 128 -37.01 25.61 15.26
CA TRP A 128 -37.25 24.47 14.37
C TRP A 128 -36.37 23.26 14.75
N MET A 129 -35.08 23.46 15.04
CA MET A 129 -34.18 22.39 15.49
C MET A 129 -34.61 21.75 16.82
N LEU A 130 -35.02 22.56 17.80
CA LEU A 130 -35.48 22.11 19.11
C LEU A 130 -36.78 21.31 19.02
N GLN A 131 -37.70 21.74 18.15
CA GLN A 131 -38.97 21.06 17.91
C GLN A 131 -38.76 19.69 17.21
N GLN A 132 -37.79 19.61 16.29
CA GLN A 132 -37.42 18.36 15.60
C GLN A 132 -36.69 17.35 16.51
N GLN A 133 -36.08 17.78 17.62
CA GLN A 133 -35.52 16.85 18.62
C GLN A 133 -36.59 16.11 19.44
N GLN A 134 -37.83 16.61 19.46
CA GLN A 134 -38.92 16.02 20.24
C GLN A 134 -39.81 15.04 19.45
N SER A 135 -39.58 14.86 18.14
CA SER A 135 -40.35 13.93 17.30
C SER A 135 -39.63 12.57 17.15
N PRO A 136 -40.12 11.48 17.75
CA PRO A 136 -39.50 10.16 17.63
C PRO A 136 -39.89 9.53 16.29
N GLY A 137 -38.94 9.44 15.34
CA GLY A 137 -39.20 8.71 14.10
C GLY A 137 -38.23 8.91 12.92
N ARG A 138 -37.25 9.82 12.99
CA ARG A 138 -36.26 9.97 11.92
C ARG A 138 -35.05 9.05 12.15
N PRO A 139 -34.52 8.35 11.13
CA PRO A 139 -33.21 7.73 11.21
C PRO A 139 -32.20 8.82 11.56
N LEU A 140 -31.61 8.73 12.75
CA LEU A 140 -30.48 9.59 13.09
C LEU A 140 -29.37 9.27 12.08
N PRO A 141 -28.69 10.27 11.48
CA PRO A 141 -27.40 10.02 10.87
C PRO A 141 -26.60 9.27 11.92
N ARG A 142 -26.09 8.07 11.58
CA ARG A 142 -25.17 7.37 12.47
C ARG A 142 -24.11 8.40 12.84
N LYS A 143 -24.10 8.85 14.09
CA LYS A 143 -22.93 9.53 14.63
C LYS A 143 -21.82 8.51 14.40
N ASN A 144 -20.90 8.82 13.48
CA ASN A 144 -19.65 8.09 13.41
C ASN A 144 -19.20 7.97 14.85
N ILE A 145 -19.09 6.73 15.32
CA ILE A 145 -18.63 6.45 16.67
C ILE A 145 -17.16 6.87 16.64
N VAL A 146 -16.90 8.16 16.79
CA VAL A 146 -15.63 8.63 17.33
C VAL A 146 -15.76 8.34 18.81
N ALA A 147 -15.68 7.04 19.14
CA ALA A 147 -15.28 6.62 20.46
C ALA A 147 -13.95 7.33 20.75
N ASP A 148 -13.74 7.67 22.01
CA ASP A 148 -12.54 8.35 22.49
C ASP A 148 -11.26 7.68 21.92
N THR A 149 -10.75 8.18 20.78
CA THR A 149 -9.69 7.57 19.97
C THR A 149 -8.25 8.06 20.25
N PRO A 150 -7.91 8.89 21.25
CA PRO A 150 -6.57 9.44 21.35
C PRO A 150 -5.48 8.39 21.65
N HIS A 151 -5.87 7.17 22.02
CA HIS A 151 -4.98 6.04 22.30
C HIS A 151 -4.95 4.98 21.18
N LEU A 152 -5.77 5.13 20.13
CA LEU A 152 -5.80 4.19 19.00
C LEU A 152 -4.85 4.67 17.90
N HIS A 153 -4.14 3.73 17.31
CA HIS A 153 -3.14 3.97 16.28
C HIS A 153 -3.57 3.30 14.97
N ASN A 154 -3.35 3.96 13.83
CA ASN A 154 -3.52 3.34 12.53
C ASN A 154 -2.33 3.65 11.63
N PRO A 155 -1.37 2.73 11.46
CA PRO A 155 -0.24 2.94 10.56
C PRO A 155 -0.66 3.05 9.08
N TYR A 156 -1.91 2.69 8.75
CA TYR A 156 -2.47 2.75 7.40
C TYR A 156 -3.50 3.88 7.24
N ALA A 157 -3.46 4.91 8.10
CA ALA A 157 -4.35 6.06 7.98
C ALA A 157 -4.24 6.69 6.57
N GLY A 158 -5.38 6.88 5.91
CA GLY A 158 -5.47 7.44 4.56
C GLY A 158 -5.16 6.48 3.41
N VAL A 159 -4.75 5.24 3.70
CA VAL A 159 -4.52 4.20 2.69
C VAL A 159 -5.86 3.57 2.30
N HIS A 160 -6.35 3.86 1.09
CA HIS A 160 -7.70 3.50 0.66
C HIS A 160 -7.99 1.99 0.65
N TYR A 161 -6.97 1.14 0.43
CA TYR A 161 -7.08 -0.32 0.50
C TYR A 161 -6.86 -0.90 1.91
N ALA A 162 -6.88 -0.07 2.95
CA ALA A 162 -6.76 -0.49 4.34
C ALA A 162 -7.98 -0.07 5.16
N TRP A 163 -8.21 -0.76 6.28
CA TRP A 163 -9.20 -0.38 7.28
C TRP A 163 -8.86 0.99 7.90
N GLN A 164 -9.87 1.85 8.03
CA GLN A 164 -9.77 3.16 8.65
C GLN A 164 -10.49 3.21 10.00
N LEU A 165 -9.97 3.98 10.96
CA LEU A 165 -10.64 4.17 12.26
C LEU A 165 -11.97 4.93 12.13
N THR A 166 -12.22 5.56 10.98
CA THR A 166 -13.44 6.30 10.66
C THR A 166 -14.59 5.40 10.20
N GLU A 167 -14.35 4.10 10.01
CA GLU A 167 -15.36 3.12 9.59
C GLU A 167 -15.37 1.92 10.54
N THR A 168 -16.51 1.21 10.61
CA THR A 168 -16.57 -0.06 11.35
C THR A 168 -15.83 -1.16 10.57
N VAL A 169 -15.43 -2.22 11.26
CA VAL A 169 -14.79 -3.38 10.59
C VAL A 169 -15.74 -4.04 9.59
N ASP A 170 -17.05 -4.09 9.88
CA ASP A 170 -18.05 -4.64 8.95
C ASP A 170 -18.22 -3.77 7.69
N ASP A 171 -18.20 -2.44 7.84
CA ASP A 171 -18.25 -1.51 6.69
C ASP A 171 -16.99 -1.69 5.82
N PHE A 172 -15.81 -1.83 6.43
CA PHE A 172 -14.56 -2.13 5.74
C PHE A 172 -14.59 -3.45 4.97
N LEU A 173 -15.10 -4.52 5.59
CA LEU A 173 -15.23 -5.84 4.96
C LEU A 173 -16.23 -5.83 3.79
N THR A 174 -17.26 -4.99 3.86
CA THR A 174 -18.21 -4.75 2.76
C THR A 174 -17.59 -3.93 1.64
N ARG A 175 -16.75 -2.95 1.99
CA ARG A 175 -16.06 -2.07 1.04
C ARG A 175 -14.95 -2.77 0.26
N LEU A 176 -14.19 -3.67 0.91
CA LEU A 176 -13.05 -4.38 0.34
C LEU A 176 -13.11 -5.91 0.54
N PRO A 177 -14.11 -6.60 -0.04
CA PRO A 177 -14.19 -8.06 -0.04
C PRO A 177 -13.09 -8.69 -0.92
N PRO A 178 -12.13 -9.45 -0.36
CA PRO A 178 -10.97 -9.97 -1.12
C PRO A 178 -11.32 -10.86 -2.31
N LYS A 179 -12.49 -11.50 -2.27
CA LYS A 179 -12.99 -12.34 -3.36
C LYS A 179 -13.32 -11.55 -4.63
N THR A 180 -13.73 -10.29 -4.51
CA THR A 180 -14.23 -9.47 -5.63
C THR A 180 -13.45 -8.18 -5.85
N THR A 181 -12.64 -7.74 -4.89
CA THR A 181 -11.66 -6.67 -5.09
C THR A 181 -10.53 -7.19 -5.96
N ASP A 182 -10.30 -6.55 -7.11
CA ASP A 182 -9.21 -6.90 -8.03
C ASP A 182 -7.88 -6.34 -7.56
N ILE A 183 -6.81 -7.10 -7.80
CA ILE A 183 -5.46 -6.61 -7.61
C ILE A 183 -5.15 -5.57 -8.70
N THR A 184 -4.65 -4.42 -8.28
CA THR A 184 -4.19 -3.34 -9.15
C THR A 184 -2.90 -2.75 -8.57
N GLU A 185 -2.22 -1.87 -9.32
CA GLU A 185 -1.08 -1.13 -8.77
C GLU A 185 -1.49 -0.28 -7.55
N ASP A 186 -2.71 0.27 -7.56
CA ASP A 186 -3.25 1.07 -6.47
C ASP A 186 -3.80 0.22 -5.32
N THR A 187 -4.17 -1.04 -5.54
CA THR A 187 -4.69 -1.98 -4.52
C THR A 187 -3.89 -3.29 -4.58
N PRO A 188 -2.62 -3.29 -4.14
CA PRO A 188 -1.78 -4.49 -4.17
C PRO A 188 -2.18 -5.50 -3.08
N TRP A 189 -2.74 -4.99 -1.98
CA TRP A 189 -3.12 -5.76 -0.79
C TRP A 189 -4.33 -5.11 -0.10
N ILE A 190 -5.06 -5.88 0.70
CA ILE A 190 -6.05 -5.34 1.63
C ILE A 190 -5.51 -5.48 3.05
N PHE A 191 -5.47 -4.39 3.81
CA PHE A 191 -4.83 -4.33 5.13
C PHE A 191 -5.79 -4.03 6.27
N ILE A 192 -5.49 -4.59 7.44
CA ILE A 192 -6.08 -4.17 8.72
C ILE A 192 -5.01 -4.15 9.80
N CYS A 193 -5.01 -3.12 10.63
CA CYS A 193 -4.09 -3.01 11.77
C CYS A 193 -4.78 -3.41 13.08
N ASN A 194 -3.97 -3.78 14.07
CA ASN A 194 -4.39 -3.79 15.45
C ASN A 194 -4.20 -2.38 16.02
N PRO A 195 -5.28 -1.68 16.41
CA PRO A 195 -5.19 -0.26 16.73
C PRO A 195 -4.57 0.02 18.11
N TYR A 196 -4.33 -1.01 18.93
CA TYR A 196 -3.80 -0.86 20.29
C TYR A 196 -2.27 -0.95 20.34
N ILE A 197 -1.61 -1.26 19.22
CA ILE A 197 -0.15 -1.41 19.16
C ILE A 197 0.42 -0.30 18.27
N PRO A 198 1.17 0.67 18.83
CA PRO A 198 1.72 1.78 18.05
C PRO A 198 2.75 1.30 17.04
N ARG A 199 2.64 1.80 15.81
CA ARG A 199 3.54 1.50 14.69
C ARG A 199 3.83 2.75 13.88
N VAL A 200 4.91 2.72 13.12
CA VAL A 200 5.28 3.80 12.21
C VAL A 200 4.25 3.85 11.07
N GLU A 201 3.82 5.06 10.72
CA GLU A 201 2.94 5.30 9.58
C GLU A 201 3.58 4.78 8.29
N LYS A 202 2.78 4.16 7.41
CA LYS A 202 3.27 3.56 6.16
C LYS A 202 4.07 4.55 5.31
N SER A 203 3.64 5.81 5.26
CA SER A 203 4.32 6.90 4.53
C SER A 203 5.72 7.25 5.06
N MET A 204 6.00 6.95 6.33
CA MET A 204 7.26 7.26 7.01
C MET A 204 8.17 6.04 7.18
N ALA A 205 7.69 4.85 6.83
CA ALA A 205 8.41 3.59 7.05
C ALA A 205 9.55 3.41 6.04
N GLN A 206 10.70 2.87 6.49
CA GLN A 206 11.85 2.63 5.62
C GLN A 206 11.62 1.51 4.59
N ASN A 207 10.72 0.57 4.89
CA ASN A 207 10.33 -0.50 3.99
C ASN A 207 9.78 0.01 2.64
N GLN A 208 9.31 1.27 2.57
CA GLN A 208 8.92 1.91 1.31
C GLN A 208 10.09 2.08 0.32
N LEU A 209 11.34 1.98 0.79
CA LEU A 209 12.54 1.99 -0.05
C LEU A 209 12.84 0.60 -0.65
N SER A 210 12.22 -0.46 -0.14
CA SER A 210 12.42 -1.82 -0.63
C SER A 210 11.45 -2.14 -1.76
N LYS A 211 11.86 -1.86 -3.00
CA LYS A 211 11.03 -2.09 -4.19
C LYS A 211 10.48 -3.53 -4.24
N GLY A 212 9.16 -3.68 -4.28
CA GLY A 212 8.44 -4.97 -4.29
C GLY A 212 8.16 -5.58 -2.90
N ASN A 213 8.62 -4.95 -1.81
CA ASN A 213 8.35 -5.38 -0.43
C ASN A 213 7.83 -4.22 0.46
N GLU A 214 7.27 -3.18 -0.15
CA GLU A 214 6.71 -1.99 0.51
C GLU A 214 5.47 -2.31 1.37
N ASP A 215 4.92 -3.50 1.17
CA ASP A 215 3.67 -3.99 1.74
C ASP A 215 3.88 -4.99 2.88
N GLU A 216 5.04 -4.96 3.52
CA GLU A 216 5.31 -5.76 4.72
C GLU A 216 4.78 -5.10 6.00
N ALA A 217 5.06 -5.71 7.17
CA ALA A 217 4.48 -5.26 8.42
C ALA A 217 4.74 -3.76 8.67
N PRO A 218 3.83 -3.08 9.38
CA PRO A 218 4.08 -1.70 9.78
C PRO A 218 5.27 -1.68 10.76
N GLU A 219 6.22 -0.78 10.54
CA GLU A 219 7.51 -0.81 11.24
C GLU A 219 7.39 -0.45 12.74
N GLU A 220 8.33 -0.96 13.55
CA GLU A 220 8.59 -0.44 14.90
C GLU A 220 9.39 0.87 14.82
N LYS A 221 9.21 1.75 15.80
CA LYS A 221 10.01 2.97 15.90
C LYS A 221 11.51 2.65 16.05
N GLY A 222 12.30 3.17 15.12
CA GLY A 222 13.75 3.01 15.10
C GLY A 222 14.22 1.75 14.37
N SER A 223 13.35 1.09 13.61
CA SER A 223 13.75 0.08 12.62
C SER A 223 14.80 0.63 11.66
N LYS A 224 15.81 -0.19 11.38
CA LYS A 224 16.86 0.09 10.38
C LYS A 224 16.74 -0.91 9.24
N THR A 225 15.64 -0.83 8.49
CA THR A 225 15.30 -1.79 7.42
C THR A 225 16.38 -1.85 6.35
N VAL A 226 16.92 -0.69 5.95
CA VAL A 226 18.00 -0.61 4.95
C VAL A 226 19.25 -1.36 5.41
N LEU A 227 19.64 -1.23 6.69
CA LEU A 227 20.81 -1.94 7.26
C LEU A 227 20.64 -3.45 7.19
N VAL A 228 19.42 -3.95 7.44
CA VAL A 228 19.11 -5.38 7.38
C VAL A 228 19.15 -5.89 5.95
N MET A 229 18.67 -5.09 4.99
CA MET A 229 18.75 -5.42 3.57
C MET A 229 20.21 -5.53 3.11
N GLU A 230 21.02 -4.50 3.35
CA GLU A 230 22.43 -4.47 2.96
C GLU A 230 23.22 -5.61 3.61
N GLY A 231 23.20 -5.69 4.94
CA GLY A 231 23.95 -6.71 5.67
C GLY A 231 23.44 -8.14 5.40
N GLY A 232 22.13 -8.30 5.16
CA GLY A 232 21.55 -9.59 4.77
C GLY A 232 22.00 -10.04 3.38
N LEU A 233 22.02 -9.14 2.40
CA LEU A 233 22.52 -9.44 1.05
C LEU A 233 24.02 -9.75 1.04
N GLU A 234 24.83 -8.97 1.77
CA GLU A 234 26.25 -9.26 1.95
C GLU A 234 26.47 -10.65 2.58
N ARG A 235 25.66 -11.00 3.59
CA ARG A 235 25.76 -12.31 4.24
C ARG A 235 25.43 -13.46 3.30
N LEU A 236 24.45 -13.26 2.42
CA LEU A 236 24.08 -14.21 1.37
C LEU A 236 25.16 -14.33 0.29
N GLU A 237 25.83 -13.25 -0.07
CA GLU A 237 26.97 -13.28 -0.98
C GLU A 237 28.15 -14.11 -0.41
N LEU A 238 28.46 -13.93 0.88
CA LEU A 238 29.45 -14.76 1.58
C LEU A 238 29.07 -16.24 1.56
N LEU A 239 27.79 -16.55 1.75
CA LEU A 239 27.29 -17.92 1.66
C LEU A 239 27.45 -18.49 0.24
N THR A 240 27.15 -17.71 -0.80
CA THR A 240 27.39 -18.10 -2.20
C THR A 240 28.86 -18.46 -2.43
N LYS A 241 29.78 -17.56 -2.05
CA LYS A 241 31.23 -17.77 -2.21
C LYS A 241 31.70 -19.03 -1.46
N PHE A 242 31.21 -19.23 -0.25
CA PHE A 242 31.52 -20.43 0.53
C PHE A 242 31.02 -21.70 -0.18
N MET A 243 29.76 -21.73 -0.61
CA MET A 243 29.16 -22.88 -1.28
C MET A 243 29.92 -23.25 -2.56
N ASP A 244 30.34 -22.26 -3.36
CA ASP A 244 31.13 -22.49 -4.56
C ASP A 244 32.54 -23.00 -4.25
N GLY A 245 33.17 -22.49 -3.20
CA GLY A 245 34.45 -23.02 -2.70
C GLY A 245 34.34 -24.47 -2.24
N ILE A 246 33.31 -24.83 -1.49
CA ILE A 246 33.08 -26.21 -1.03
C ILE A 246 32.83 -27.15 -2.20
N LYS A 247 32.04 -26.74 -3.21
CA LYS A 247 31.81 -27.55 -4.41
C LYS A 247 33.11 -27.89 -5.14
N LYS A 248 34.01 -26.91 -5.29
CA LYS A 248 35.31 -27.05 -5.97
C LYS A 248 36.37 -27.82 -5.17
N SER A 249 36.20 -27.97 -3.86
CA SER A 249 37.17 -28.68 -3.01
C SER A 249 37.25 -30.19 -3.31
N ASN A 250 38.40 -30.82 -3.04
CA ASN A 250 38.59 -32.28 -3.18
C ASN A 250 38.05 -33.09 -1.99
N LYS A 251 37.22 -32.48 -1.12
CA LYS A 251 36.63 -33.16 0.05
C LYS A 251 35.62 -34.22 -0.37
N ALA A 252 35.43 -35.25 0.46
CA ALA A 252 34.36 -36.23 0.28
C ALA A 252 32.97 -35.57 0.32
N LEU A 253 32.00 -36.12 -0.44
CA LEU A 253 30.65 -35.55 -0.58
C LEU A 253 29.93 -35.35 0.76
N SER A 254 30.02 -36.32 1.67
CA SER A 254 29.40 -36.24 3.01
C SER A 254 29.97 -35.10 3.86
N ILE A 255 31.26 -34.79 3.70
CA ILE A 255 31.91 -33.68 4.38
C ILE A 255 31.43 -32.35 3.78
N LYS A 256 31.38 -32.26 2.44
CA LYS A 256 30.84 -31.08 1.73
C LYS A 256 29.41 -30.76 2.19
N GLU A 257 28.55 -31.78 2.25
CA GLU A 257 27.16 -31.63 2.67
C GLU A 257 27.04 -31.15 4.12
N ARG A 258 27.79 -31.74 5.05
CA ARG A 258 27.82 -31.31 6.46
C ARG A 258 28.27 -29.87 6.62
N GLU A 259 29.31 -29.45 5.89
CA GLU A 259 29.80 -28.07 5.91
C GLU A 259 28.79 -27.09 5.32
N MET A 260 28.13 -27.44 4.20
CA MET A 260 27.05 -26.63 3.63
C MET A 260 25.86 -26.46 4.58
N ILE A 261 25.42 -27.54 5.24
CA ILE A 261 24.31 -27.48 6.22
C ILE A 261 24.67 -26.54 7.38
N ARG A 262 25.90 -26.66 7.90
CA ARG A 262 26.38 -25.79 8.99
C ARG A 262 26.41 -24.33 8.56
N GLU A 263 26.96 -24.04 7.38
CA GLU A 263 27.10 -22.66 6.91
C GLU A 263 25.75 -22.03 6.56
N ARG A 264 24.81 -22.79 5.97
CA ARG A 264 23.43 -22.35 5.76
C ARG A 264 22.75 -21.97 7.08
N LYS A 265 22.88 -22.82 8.09
CA LYS A 265 22.33 -22.54 9.42
C LYS A 265 22.95 -21.27 10.01
N LYS A 266 24.28 -21.14 9.94
CA LYS A 266 24.99 -19.95 10.42
C LYS A 266 24.53 -18.68 9.71
N ALA A 267 24.41 -18.71 8.38
CA ALA A 267 23.93 -17.54 7.61
C ALA A 267 22.50 -17.14 8.01
N SER A 268 21.61 -18.13 8.16
CA SER A 268 20.25 -17.92 8.66
C SER A 268 20.25 -17.26 10.04
N ASP A 269 21.05 -17.78 10.97
CA ASP A 269 21.16 -17.24 12.33
C ASP A 269 21.74 -15.82 12.31
N ASP A 270 22.82 -15.56 11.56
CA ASP A 270 23.45 -14.24 11.44
C ASP A 270 22.46 -13.17 10.91
N ILE A 271 21.66 -13.52 9.89
CA ILE A 271 20.64 -12.62 9.32
C ILE A 271 19.55 -12.30 10.34
N LEU A 272 19.05 -13.30 11.08
CA LEU A 272 18.03 -13.08 12.10
C LEU A 272 18.56 -12.27 13.28
N HIS A 273 19.81 -12.50 13.72
CA HIS A 273 20.43 -11.67 14.75
C HIS A 273 20.59 -10.21 14.31
N LEU A 274 21.03 -9.99 13.06
CA LEU A 274 21.11 -8.64 12.49
C LEU A 274 19.74 -7.96 12.48
N ALA A 275 18.70 -8.68 12.01
CA ALA A 275 17.34 -8.17 11.98
C ALA A 275 16.83 -7.79 13.38
N HIS A 276 17.10 -8.63 14.38
CA HIS A 276 16.70 -8.36 15.76
C HIS A 276 17.43 -7.14 16.35
N ALA A 277 18.74 -7.02 16.13
CA ALA A 277 19.56 -5.89 16.58
C ALA A 277 19.14 -4.56 15.90
N ALA A 278 18.72 -4.63 14.64
CA ALA A 278 18.24 -3.51 13.84
C ALA A 278 16.75 -3.20 14.02
N LYS A 279 16.05 -3.90 14.94
CA LYS A 279 14.61 -3.78 15.21
C LYS A 279 13.66 -4.13 14.05
N VAL A 280 14.14 -4.88 13.05
CA VAL A 280 13.31 -5.45 11.98
C VAL A 280 12.82 -6.82 12.43
N ARG A 281 11.93 -6.82 13.43
CA ARG A 281 11.55 -8.02 14.20
C ARG A 281 10.23 -8.65 13.76
N ALA A 282 9.45 -7.95 12.95
CA ALA A 282 8.17 -8.47 12.51
C ALA A 282 8.32 -9.77 11.70
N GLY A 283 7.29 -10.60 11.78
CA GLY A 283 7.13 -11.77 10.92
C GLY A 283 5.65 -12.14 10.84
N LYS A 284 5.33 -13.11 9.98
CA LYS A 284 3.92 -13.45 9.70
C LYS A 284 3.65 -14.95 9.66
N TRP A 285 2.50 -15.32 10.19
CA TRP A 285 1.84 -16.59 9.86
C TRP A 285 1.19 -16.47 8.48
N MET A 286 1.49 -17.39 7.57
CA MET A 286 0.96 -17.40 6.20
C MET A 286 -0.11 -18.48 6.05
N LEU A 287 -1.36 -18.05 5.84
CA LEU A 287 -2.50 -18.90 5.56
C LEU A 287 -2.82 -18.87 4.06
N PHE A 288 -3.21 -20.01 3.50
CA PHE A 288 -3.65 -20.12 2.10
C PHE A 288 -5.11 -20.57 2.11
N CYS A 289 -5.98 -19.76 1.52
CA CYS A 289 -7.43 -19.96 1.50
C CYS A 289 -7.91 -20.16 0.07
N SER A 290 -8.85 -21.06 -0.16
CA SER A 290 -9.48 -21.13 -1.48
C SER A 290 -10.28 -19.83 -1.76
N PRO A 291 -10.49 -19.47 -3.04
CA PRO A 291 -11.30 -18.30 -3.40
C PRO A 291 -12.74 -18.36 -2.89
N ALA A 292 -13.26 -19.56 -2.59
CA ALA A 292 -14.62 -19.75 -2.11
C ALA A 292 -14.82 -19.22 -0.68
N GLU A 293 -13.80 -19.39 0.18
CA GLU A 293 -13.84 -19.13 1.62
C GLU A 293 -13.04 -17.89 2.04
N VAL A 294 -12.33 -17.22 1.11
CA VAL A 294 -11.41 -16.12 1.45
C VAL A 294 -12.10 -14.99 2.21
N ASN A 295 -13.34 -14.63 1.86
CA ASN A 295 -14.09 -13.58 2.55
C ASN A 295 -14.40 -13.99 3.99
N ASP A 296 -14.86 -15.22 4.23
CA ASP A 296 -15.24 -15.69 5.56
C ASP A 296 -14.03 -15.75 6.49
N VAL A 297 -12.88 -16.18 5.96
CA VAL A 297 -11.63 -16.24 6.72
C VAL A 297 -11.09 -14.86 7.01
N TRP A 298 -11.17 -13.96 6.02
CA TRP A 298 -10.75 -12.58 6.18
C TRP A 298 -11.62 -11.83 7.19
N ASP A 299 -12.93 -12.05 7.19
CA ASP A 299 -13.86 -11.51 8.20
C ASP A 299 -13.41 -11.85 9.63
N ILE A 300 -13.14 -13.14 9.87
CA ILE A 300 -12.69 -13.64 11.18
C ILE A 300 -11.33 -13.01 11.57
N ILE A 301 -10.36 -13.00 10.65
CA ILE A 301 -9.02 -12.45 10.91
C ILE A 301 -9.07 -10.94 11.14
N ALA A 302 -9.85 -10.22 10.34
CA ALA A 302 -9.99 -8.77 10.44
C ALA A 302 -10.57 -8.37 11.79
N LYS A 303 -11.68 -8.99 12.19
CA LYS A 303 -12.31 -8.75 13.49
C LYS A 303 -11.39 -9.08 14.66
N ALA A 304 -10.74 -10.24 14.63
CA ALA A 304 -9.81 -10.64 15.68
C ALA A 304 -8.56 -9.74 15.75
N THR A 305 -8.09 -9.21 14.61
CA THR A 305 -6.96 -8.27 14.58
C THR A 305 -7.36 -6.91 15.17
N ALA A 306 -8.51 -6.37 14.76
CA ALA A 306 -9.02 -5.11 15.28
C ALA A 306 -9.36 -5.16 16.79
N ASN A 307 -9.73 -6.33 17.30
CA ASN A 307 -10.06 -6.57 18.71
C ASN A 307 -8.84 -6.90 19.60
N ASN A 308 -7.60 -6.72 19.11
CA ASN A 308 -6.37 -7.05 19.84
C ASN A 308 -6.22 -8.54 20.22
N GLU A 309 -6.89 -9.44 19.50
CA GLU A 309 -6.83 -10.88 19.75
C GLU A 309 -5.67 -11.54 18.98
N LEU A 310 -5.34 -11.00 17.81
CA LEU A 310 -4.20 -11.46 16.99
C LEU A 310 -2.97 -10.57 17.23
N GLY A 311 -2.09 -10.47 16.23
CA GLY A 311 -0.86 -9.69 16.36
C GLY A 311 -1.05 -8.24 15.93
N ILE A 312 -0.08 -7.69 15.19
CA ILE A 312 0.04 -6.23 14.98
C ILE A 312 -0.72 -5.72 13.77
N ALA A 313 -0.93 -6.59 12.78
CA ALA A 313 -1.63 -6.30 11.55
C ALA A 313 -1.96 -7.62 10.84
N ALA A 314 -2.83 -7.56 9.86
CA ALA A 314 -3.03 -8.62 8.89
C ALA A 314 -3.18 -8.04 7.48
N LYS A 315 -2.87 -8.85 6.47
CA LYS A 315 -3.13 -8.52 5.07
C LYS A 315 -3.65 -9.72 4.29
N VAL A 316 -4.43 -9.46 3.25
CA VAL A 316 -4.93 -10.48 2.32
C VAL A 316 -4.70 -10.06 0.89
N ALA A 317 -4.35 -11.03 0.05
CA ALA A 317 -4.22 -10.82 -1.39
C ALA A 317 -5.60 -10.62 -2.02
N PRO A 318 -5.80 -9.56 -2.84
CA PRO A 318 -7.00 -9.37 -3.64
C PRO A 318 -7.16 -10.48 -4.71
N ARG A 319 -8.24 -10.43 -5.48
CA ARG A 319 -8.45 -11.32 -6.63
C ARG A 319 -7.41 -11.02 -7.72
N PRO A 320 -6.62 -12.02 -8.16
CA PRO A 320 -5.74 -11.86 -9.31
C PRO A 320 -6.58 -11.76 -10.59
N VAL A 321 -6.21 -10.83 -11.46
CA VAL A 321 -6.88 -10.59 -12.76
C VAL A 321 -6.27 -11.49 -13.85
N ASP A 322 -4.94 -11.58 -13.89
CA ASP A 322 -4.19 -12.27 -14.95
C ASP A 322 -3.72 -13.69 -14.58
N GLU A 323 -4.06 -14.16 -13.39
CA GLU A 323 -3.72 -15.52 -12.94
C GLU A 323 -4.95 -16.42 -12.83
N ASP A 324 -4.71 -17.73 -12.69
CA ASP A 324 -5.77 -18.68 -12.41
C ASP A 324 -6.53 -18.27 -11.14
N SER A 325 -7.76 -17.78 -11.34
CA SER A 325 -8.65 -17.31 -10.28
C SER A 325 -8.88 -18.36 -9.19
N ARG A 326 -8.66 -19.65 -9.49
CA ARG A 326 -8.76 -20.81 -8.58
C ARG A 326 -7.59 -20.94 -7.61
N LYS A 327 -6.47 -20.22 -7.82
CA LYS A 327 -5.33 -20.25 -6.90
C LYS A 327 -5.75 -19.79 -5.50
N ASP A 328 -5.16 -20.41 -4.49
CA ASP A 328 -5.36 -19.99 -3.12
C ASP A 328 -4.94 -18.52 -2.93
N ARG A 329 -5.71 -17.79 -2.11
CA ARG A 329 -5.40 -16.45 -1.63
C ARG A 329 -4.56 -16.55 -0.38
N ILE A 330 -3.45 -15.81 -0.35
CA ILE A 330 -2.62 -15.72 0.85
C ILE A 330 -3.20 -14.69 1.81
N ILE A 331 -3.27 -15.05 3.09
CA ILE A 331 -3.53 -14.16 4.21
C ILE A 331 -2.32 -14.23 5.14
N CYS A 332 -1.80 -13.07 5.52
CA CYS A 332 -0.69 -12.96 6.46
C CYS A 332 -1.17 -12.32 7.75
N VAL A 333 -0.87 -12.95 8.89
CA VAL A 333 -1.12 -12.39 10.23
C VAL A 333 0.23 -12.10 10.87
N TYR A 334 0.50 -10.83 11.12
CA TYR A 334 1.81 -10.36 11.59
C TYR A 334 1.91 -10.37 13.11
N THR A 335 3.08 -10.71 13.65
CA THR A 335 3.41 -10.59 15.08
C THR A 335 4.54 -9.58 15.28
N THR A 336 4.76 -9.16 16.52
CA THR A 336 5.71 -8.08 16.84
C THR A 336 7.16 -8.50 16.67
N ASP A 337 7.52 -9.66 17.22
CA ASP A 337 8.89 -10.14 17.26
C ASP A 337 8.93 -11.63 16.93
N PHE A 338 9.58 -11.99 15.83
CA PHE A 338 9.76 -13.37 15.43
C PHE A 338 10.56 -14.21 16.44
N ALA A 339 11.34 -13.58 17.32
CA ALA A 339 12.09 -14.27 18.36
C ALA A 339 11.27 -14.48 19.65
N ASP A 340 10.17 -13.72 19.82
CA ASP A 340 9.23 -13.88 20.93
C ASP A 340 8.30 -15.07 20.66
N LYS A 341 8.76 -16.25 21.07
CA LYS A 341 8.00 -17.50 20.96
C LYS A 341 6.68 -17.48 21.72
N ALA A 342 6.55 -16.67 22.77
CA ALA A 342 5.31 -16.58 23.53
C ALA A 342 4.25 -15.83 22.72
N ASP A 343 4.59 -14.67 22.12
CA ASP A 343 3.66 -13.94 21.24
C ASP A 343 3.34 -14.73 19.96
N VAL A 344 4.37 -15.29 19.31
CA VAL A 344 4.18 -16.14 18.11
C VAL A 344 3.26 -17.33 18.40
N GLY A 345 3.47 -17.99 19.55
CA GLY A 345 2.65 -19.10 20.03
C GLY A 345 1.23 -18.69 20.41
N ARG A 346 1.06 -17.54 21.09
CA ARG A 346 -0.23 -16.96 21.46
C ARG A 346 -1.08 -16.68 20.22
N VAL A 347 -0.50 -16.04 19.20
CA VAL A 347 -1.21 -15.76 17.94
C VAL A 347 -1.58 -17.05 17.21
N LEU A 348 -0.67 -18.04 17.17
CA LEU A 348 -0.98 -19.36 16.58
C LEU A 348 -2.11 -20.06 17.33
N GLN A 349 -2.10 -20.03 18.67
CA GLN A 349 -3.13 -20.63 19.50
C GLN A 349 -4.49 -19.98 19.23
N LYS A 350 -4.53 -18.64 19.13
CA LYS A 350 -5.75 -17.94 18.76
C LYS A 350 -6.25 -18.30 17.36
N LEU A 351 -5.35 -18.46 16.38
CA LEU A 351 -5.71 -18.95 15.04
C LEU A 351 -6.30 -20.37 15.07
N ARG A 352 -5.85 -21.24 15.98
CA ARG A 352 -6.45 -22.58 16.19
C ARG A 352 -7.84 -22.49 16.81
N GLU A 353 -8.04 -21.64 17.81
CA GLU A 353 -9.35 -21.41 18.45
C GLU A 353 -10.39 -20.89 17.45
N LEU A 354 -9.96 -20.04 16.52
CA LEU A 354 -10.76 -19.54 15.39
C LEU A 354 -10.95 -20.57 14.27
N ARG A 355 -10.43 -21.80 14.43
CA ARG A 355 -10.50 -22.92 13.47
C ARG A 355 -9.86 -22.63 12.11
N LEU A 356 -8.83 -21.77 12.06
CA LEU A 356 -8.17 -21.35 10.82
C LEU A 356 -6.93 -22.17 10.44
N VAL A 357 -6.54 -23.14 11.27
CA VAL A 357 -5.31 -23.94 11.09
C VAL A 357 -5.64 -25.42 10.85
N GLU A 358 -6.02 -26.15 11.90
CA GLU A 358 -6.14 -27.62 11.85
C GLU A 358 -7.35 -28.09 11.05
N ALA A 359 -8.46 -27.36 11.10
CA ALA A 359 -9.69 -27.68 10.37
C ALA A 359 -9.49 -27.70 8.84
N ARG A 360 -8.37 -27.16 8.34
CA ARG A 360 -8.09 -26.98 6.92
C ARG A 360 -7.11 -28.00 6.35
N GLY A 361 -6.57 -28.89 7.19
CA GLY A 361 -5.73 -30.03 6.78
C GLY A 361 -4.34 -29.69 6.24
N ARG A 362 -3.91 -28.42 6.29
CA ARG A 362 -2.61 -27.95 5.77
C ARG A 362 -1.84 -27.22 6.86
N PRO A 363 -0.55 -27.54 7.10
CA PRO A 363 0.24 -26.77 8.04
C PRO A 363 0.48 -25.35 7.50
N ILE A 364 0.41 -24.37 8.39
CA ILE A 364 0.81 -22.98 8.08
C ILE A 364 2.23 -22.74 8.55
N TYR A 365 2.90 -21.76 7.95
CA TYR A 365 4.31 -21.48 8.20
C TYR A 365 4.51 -20.03 8.62
N TYR A 366 5.52 -19.82 9.46
CA TYR A 366 5.90 -18.52 9.96
C TYR A 366 7.17 -17.99 9.29
N LYS A 367 7.08 -16.84 8.63
CA LYS A 367 8.18 -16.20 7.91
C LYS A 367 8.53 -14.84 8.50
N PRO A 368 9.80 -14.60 8.91
CA PRO A 368 10.27 -13.27 9.30
C PRO A 368 10.30 -12.29 8.12
N ASP A 369 10.00 -11.01 8.37
CA ASP A 369 10.01 -9.98 7.32
C ASP A 369 11.41 -9.74 6.77
N ALA A 370 12.44 -9.86 7.62
CA ALA A 370 13.84 -9.83 7.22
C ALA A 370 14.15 -10.76 6.04
N TYR A 371 13.52 -11.95 5.99
CA TYR A 371 13.69 -12.87 4.87
C TYR A 371 13.00 -12.40 3.60
N THR A 372 11.85 -11.73 3.70
CA THR A 372 11.23 -11.14 2.50
C THR A 372 12.09 -10.03 1.93
N TYR A 373 12.59 -9.11 2.77
CA TYR A 373 13.38 -7.96 2.31
C TYR A 373 14.63 -8.34 1.51
N ILE A 374 15.23 -9.49 1.80
CA ILE A 374 16.43 -9.98 1.09
C ILE A 374 16.13 -11.12 0.10
N GLY A 375 14.85 -11.33 -0.25
CA GLY A 375 14.46 -12.26 -1.30
C GLY A 375 14.60 -13.75 -0.95
N ILE A 376 14.63 -14.12 0.35
CA ILE A 376 14.57 -15.53 0.75
C ILE A 376 13.13 -16.01 0.62
N SER A 377 12.88 -16.76 -0.45
CA SER A 377 11.63 -17.44 -0.77
C SER A 377 11.82 -18.95 -0.88
N PHE A 378 10.73 -19.69 -1.09
CA PHE A 378 10.81 -21.13 -1.35
C PHE A 378 11.65 -21.38 -2.63
N GLY A 379 12.59 -22.32 -2.55
CA GLY A 379 13.46 -22.65 -3.69
C GLY A 379 14.59 -21.63 -3.95
N ASN A 380 14.89 -20.75 -2.99
CA ASN A 380 16.02 -19.81 -3.10
C ASN A 380 17.35 -20.54 -3.41
N PRO A 381 18.28 -19.89 -4.14
CA PRO A 381 19.51 -20.53 -4.64
C PRO A 381 20.46 -21.01 -3.54
N TRP A 382 20.32 -20.51 -2.32
CA TRP A 382 21.15 -20.89 -1.18
C TRP A 382 20.68 -22.15 -0.47
N GLY A 383 19.45 -22.60 -0.73
CA GLY A 383 18.83 -23.73 -0.02
C GLY A 383 18.50 -23.39 1.45
N LEU A 384 18.29 -22.11 1.76
CA LEU A 384 17.82 -21.68 3.07
C LEU A 384 16.33 -21.98 3.23
N LYS A 385 15.87 -22.27 4.46
CA LYS A 385 14.43 -22.36 4.72
C LYS A 385 13.83 -20.96 4.75
N ALA A 386 12.73 -20.76 4.03
CA ALA A 386 12.02 -19.48 4.00
C ALA A 386 11.12 -19.23 5.22
N SER A 387 10.98 -20.21 6.11
CA SER A 387 10.16 -20.15 7.32
C SER A 387 10.94 -20.69 8.50
N ILE A 388 10.76 -20.07 9.67
CA ILE A 388 11.46 -20.43 10.91
C ILE A 388 10.60 -21.27 11.86
N TYR A 389 9.26 -21.17 11.74
CA TYR A 389 8.30 -22.01 12.47
C TYR A 389 7.22 -22.56 11.55
N LYS A 390 6.52 -23.58 12.04
CA LYS A 390 5.35 -24.21 11.42
C LYS A 390 4.27 -24.45 12.48
N SER A 391 3.03 -24.63 12.03
CA SER A 391 1.89 -24.80 12.94
C SER A 391 1.89 -26.09 13.77
N SER A 392 2.78 -27.06 13.48
CA SER A 392 2.97 -28.24 14.32
C SER A 392 4.03 -28.05 15.40
N ASP A 393 4.70 -26.90 15.44
CA ASP A 393 5.64 -26.59 16.51
C ASP A 393 4.88 -26.32 17.82
N ILE A 394 5.50 -26.73 18.92
CA ILE A 394 4.99 -26.53 20.27
C ILE A 394 5.68 -25.29 20.84
N PHE A 395 4.88 -24.27 21.15
CA PHE A 395 5.33 -23.07 21.84
C PHE A 395 4.93 -23.21 23.31
N GLN A 396 5.90 -23.08 24.22
CA GLN A 396 5.59 -22.99 25.64
C GLN A 396 5.03 -21.58 25.87
N THR A 397 3.74 -21.52 26.16
CA THR A 397 3.03 -20.31 26.57
C THR A 397 3.32 -19.95 28.01
#